data_AF-K1SSN9-F1
#
_entry.id   AF-K1SSN9-F1
#
_cell.length_a   1.000
_cell.length_b   1.000
_cell.length_c   1.000
_cell.angle_alpha   90.00
_cell.angle_beta   90.00
_cell.angle_gamma   90.00
#
_symmetry.space_group_name_H-M   'P 1'
#
loop_
_entity.id
_entity.type
_entity.pdbx_description
1 polymer ?
#
loop_
_entity_poly.entity_id
_entity_poly.type
_entity_poly.pdbx_seq_one_letter_code
_entity_poly.pdbx_strand_id
1 'polypeptide(L)'
;LRGFESKNLDEMTDAVNDVARRAENTDLNETMFDVSLDNTLTALKKGKFMQAVYRLIGSKTGKHKVKTLKGDAKKEYEAIPETERLTKRDIEQGTTTISNLGSLYREQSGAAALLEIIPPQVTAFGVGAVQDKPMVITDSFGNKSVEARKVLPICIAFDHRALDFGDIVPFLKRLDDIFENPKVIHT
;
A
#
# COMPACT_ATOMS: atom_id res chain seq x y z
N LEU A 1 -1.33 -4.17 -5.22
CA LEU A 1 -0.67 -5.49 -5.36
C LEU A 1 -1.71 -6.57 -5.02
N ARG A 2 -1.81 -7.64 -5.80
CA ARG A 2 -2.83 -8.70 -5.61
C ARG A 2 -2.19 -10.07 -5.83
N GLY A 3 -2.71 -11.11 -5.16
CA GLY A 3 -2.23 -12.49 -5.34
C GLY A 3 -0.81 -12.70 -4.82
N PHE A 4 -0.44 -12.02 -3.73
CA PHE A 4 0.90 -12.12 -3.13
C PHE A 4 0.97 -13.29 -2.15
N GLU A 5 -0.16 -13.81 -1.68
CA GLU A 5 -0.26 -14.96 -0.78
C GLU A 5 0.32 -16.26 -1.35
N SER A 6 0.43 -16.37 -2.67
CA SER A 6 0.96 -17.54 -3.37
C SER A 6 2.28 -17.28 -4.10
N LYS A 7 2.89 -16.10 -3.90
CA LYS A 7 4.13 -15.70 -4.57
C LYS A 7 5.33 -15.83 -3.64
N ASN A 8 6.47 -16.27 -4.16
CA ASN A 8 7.75 -16.09 -3.48
C ASN A 8 8.28 -14.65 -3.70
N LEU A 9 9.37 -14.29 -3.02
CA LEU A 9 9.92 -12.92 -3.08
C LEU A 9 10.34 -12.47 -4.49
N ASP A 10 10.86 -13.38 -5.32
CA ASP A 10 11.28 -13.05 -6.67
C ASP A 10 10.06 -12.74 -7.56
N GLU A 11 9.02 -13.58 -7.47
CA GLU A 11 7.75 -13.37 -8.17
C GLU A 11 7.00 -12.11 -7.69
N MET A 12 7.12 -11.76 -6.41
CA MET A 12 6.62 -10.49 -5.89
C MET A 12 7.38 -9.30 -6.49
N THR A 13 8.70 -9.42 -6.59
CA THR A 13 9.56 -8.38 -7.18
C THR A 13 9.21 -8.16 -8.64
N ASP A 14 9.06 -9.23 -9.42
CA ASP A 14 8.64 -9.15 -10.82
C ASP A 14 7.25 -8.52 -10.96
N ALA A 15 6.30 -8.87 -10.09
CA ALA A 15 4.98 -8.27 -10.09
C ALA A 15 5.01 -6.76 -9.76
N VAL A 16 5.88 -6.32 -8.83
CA VAL A 16 6.06 -4.90 -8.53
C VAL A 16 6.68 -4.16 -9.72
N ASN A 17 7.70 -4.75 -10.35
CA ASN A 17 8.35 -4.18 -11.54
C ASN A 17 7.37 -4.06 -12.72
N ASP A 18 6.52 -5.07 -12.93
CA ASP A 18 5.47 -5.00 -13.95
C ASP A 18 4.45 -3.88 -13.67
N VAL A 19 4.01 -3.73 -12.41
CA VAL A 19 3.13 -2.62 -12.02
C VAL A 19 3.79 -1.26 -12.29
N ALA A 20 5.08 -1.10 -11.96
CA ALA A 20 5.83 0.13 -12.23
C ALA A 20 5.90 0.42 -13.74
N ARG A 21 6.25 -0.58 -14.55
CA ARG A 21 6.28 -0.50 -16.02
C ARG A 21 4.91 -0.12 -16.60
N ARG A 22 3.82 -0.76 -16.15
CA ARG A 22 2.46 -0.43 -16.60
C ARG A 22 2.04 0.98 -16.17
N ALA A 23 2.51 1.45 -15.03
CA ALA A 23 2.23 2.81 -14.55
C ALA A 23 2.82 3.88 -15.49
N GLU A 24 3.97 3.63 -16.13
CA GLU A 24 4.59 4.56 -17.09
C GLU A 24 3.71 4.83 -18.32
N ASN A 25 2.93 3.83 -18.74
CA ASN A 25 2.01 3.93 -19.88
C ASN A 25 0.58 4.35 -19.48
N THR A 26 0.37 4.77 -18.23
CA THR A 26 -0.97 5.04 -17.69
C THR A 26 -1.24 6.52 -17.50
N ASP A 27 -2.32 7.03 -18.09
CA ASP A 27 -2.91 8.29 -17.63
C ASP A 27 -3.69 8.04 -16.32
N LEU A 28 -3.09 8.45 -15.20
CA LEU A 28 -3.68 8.27 -13.87
C LEU A 28 -4.98 9.06 -13.70
N ASN A 29 -5.18 10.18 -14.42
CA ASN A 29 -6.44 10.92 -14.32
C ASN A 29 -7.59 10.17 -14.99
N GLU A 30 -7.37 9.57 -16.17
CA GLU A 30 -8.37 8.68 -16.79
C GLU A 30 -8.69 7.50 -15.87
N THR A 31 -7.65 6.81 -15.38
CA THR A 31 -7.86 5.58 -14.59
C THR A 31 -8.53 5.87 -13.25
N MET A 32 -8.18 6.97 -12.58
CA MET A 32 -8.87 7.42 -11.37
C MET A 32 -10.31 7.87 -11.64
N PHE A 33 -10.57 8.46 -12.82
CA PHE A 33 -11.92 8.80 -13.22
C PHE A 33 -12.78 7.55 -13.41
N ASP A 34 -12.25 6.50 -14.06
CA ASP A 34 -12.94 5.22 -14.23
C ASP A 34 -13.25 4.55 -12.89
N VAL A 35 -12.31 4.54 -11.94
CA VAL A 35 -12.53 4.05 -10.57
C VAL A 35 -13.62 4.86 -9.87
N SER A 36 -13.63 6.18 -10.02
CA SER A 36 -14.64 7.06 -9.43
C SER A 36 -16.04 6.82 -10.02
N LEU A 37 -16.14 6.63 -11.33
CA LEU A 37 -17.39 6.30 -12.01
C LEU A 37 -17.94 4.95 -11.55
N ASP A 38 -17.11 3.91 -11.49
CA ASP A 38 -17.50 2.58 -11.05
C ASP A 38 -18.04 2.60 -9.61
N ASN A 39 -17.34 3.28 -8.71
CA ASN A 39 -17.78 3.52 -7.33
C ASN A 39 -19.12 4.27 -7.27
N THR A 40 -19.31 5.26 -8.13
CA THR A 40 -20.53 6.07 -8.17
C THR A 40 -21.72 5.25 -8.68
N LEU A 41 -21.53 4.45 -9.72
CA LEU A 41 -22.55 3.51 -10.24
C LEU A 41 -22.88 2.43 -9.21
N THR A 42 -21.89 1.91 -8.49
CA THR A 42 -22.11 0.95 -7.40
C THR A 42 -22.92 1.57 -6.26
N ALA A 43 -22.67 2.83 -5.89
CA ALA A 43 -23.47 3.54 -4.89
C ALA A 43 -24.92 3.77 -5.36
N LEU A 44 -25.11 4.08 -6.65
CA LEU A 44 -26.43 4.22 -7.27
C LEU A 44 -27.24 2.92 -7.15
N LYS A 45 -26.62 1.77 -7.47
CA LYS A 45 -27.23 0.43 -7.33
C LYS A 45 -27.63 0.10 -5.88
N LYS A 46 -26.95 0.70 -4.89
CA LYS A 46 -27.25 0.54 -3.45
C LYS A 46 -28.28 1.57 -2.93
N GLY A 47 -29.01 2.24 -3.82
CA GLY A 47 -30.08 3.19 -3.46
C GLY A 47 -29.60 4.58 -3.06
N LYS A 48 -28.31 4.90 -3.18
CA LYS A 48 -27.74 6.20 -2.80
C LYS A 48 -27.79 7.22 -3.95
N PHE A 49 -28.98 7.40 -4.55
CA PHE A 49 -29.17 8.18 -5.77
C PHE A 49 -28.69 9.63 -5.66
N MET A 50 -29.14 10.37 -4.63
CA MET A 50 -28.78 11.79 -4.47
C MET A 50 -27.27 11.99 -4.25
N GLN A 51 -26.64 11.11 -3.48
CA GLN A 51 -25.19 11.16 -3.25
C GLN A 51 -24.40 10.92 -4.55
N ALA A 52 -24.84 9.97 -5.39
CA ALA A 52 -24.21 9.68 -6.67
C ALA A 52 -24.30 10.87 -7.64
N VAL A 53 -25.46 11.52 -7.71
CA VAL A 53 -25.66 12.73 -8.53
C VAL A 53 -24.75 13.87 -8.08
N TYR A 54 -24.68 14.16 -6.77
CA TYR A 54 -23.79 15.20 -6.26
C TYR A 54 -22.31 14.91 -6.52
N ARG A 55 -21.88 13.64 -6.43
CA ARG A 55 -20.50 13.24 -6.77
C ARG A 55 -20.19 13.43 -8.25
N LEU A 56 -21.12 13.07 -9.14
CA LEU A 56 -20.95 13.27 -10.58
C LEU A 56 -20.81 14.76 -10.92
N ILE A 57 -21.72 15.60 -10.41
CA ILE A 57 -21.68 17.04 -10.63
C ILE A 57 -20.36 17.61 -10.09
N GLY A 58 -19.98 17.30 -8.85
CA GLY A 58 -18.73 17.78 -8.25
C GLY A 58 -17.46 17.32 -8.98
N SER A 59 -17.47 16.12 -9.58
CA SER A 59 -16.31 15.60 -10.34
C SER A 59 -16.08 16.32 -11.67
N LYS A 60 -17.15 16.85 -12.29
CA LYS A 60 -17.13 17.48 -13.61
C LYS A 60 -17.20 19.00 -13.58
N THR A 61 -17.62 19.59 -12.46
CA THR A 61 -17.80 21.03 -12.29
C THR A 61 -16.79 21.59 -11.27
N GLY A 62 -16.34 22.83 -11.48
CA GLY A 62 -15.40 23.50 -10.56
C GLY A 62 -13.94 23.57 -11.02
N LYS A 63 -13.14 24.34 -10.26
CA LYS A 63 -11.72 24.65 -10.54
C LYS A 63 -10.81 23.41 -10.48
N HIS A 64 -11.19 22.41 -9.69
CA HIS A 64 -10.44 21.19 -9.44
C HIS A 64 -11.05 19.95 -10.11
N LYS A 65 -11.86 20.14 -11.17
CA LYS A 65 -12.47 19.02 -11.91
C LYS A 65 -11.41 18.09 -12.50
N VAL A 66 -11.73 16.81 -12.57
CA VAL A 66 -10.84 15.83 -13.22
C VAL A 66 -10.77 16.13 -14.70
N LYS A 67 -9.57 16.43 -15.19
CA LYS A 67 -9.32 16.60 -16.62
C LYS A 67 -9.08 15.22 -17.20
N THR A 68 -9.98 14.84 -18.09
CA THR A 68 -9.97 13.57 -18.82
C THR A 68 -9.49 13.82 -20.24
N LEU A 69 -8.81 12.84 -20.84
CA LEU A 69 -8.41 12.83 -22.23
C LEU A 69 -9.62 12.95 -23.16
N LYS A 70 -9.41 13.52 -24.35
CA LYS A 70 -10.46 13.73 -25.35
C LYS A 70 -9.90 13.50 -26.76
N GLY A 71 -10.80 13.21 -27.69
CA GLY A 71 -10.46 13.08 -29.11
C GLY A 71 -9.43 11.97 -29.34
N ASP A 72 -8.44 12.25 -30.16
CA ASP A 72 -7.47 11.23 -30.59
C ASP A 72 -6.55 10.79 -29.45
N ALA A 73 -6.17 11.67 -28.53
CA ALA A 73 -5.39 11.30 -27.34
C ALA A 73 -6.13 10.26 -26.47
N LYS A 74 -7.46 10.32 -26.39
CA LYS A 74 -8.25 9.31 -25.67
C LYS A 74 -8.26 7.98 -26.41
N LYS A 75 -8.42 8.00 -27.74
CA LYS A 75 -8.39 6.78 -28.56
C LYS A 75 -7.03 6.09 -28.50
N GLU A 76 -5.94 6.86 -28.55
CA GLU A 76 -4.58 6.36 -28.42
C GLU A 76 -4.37 5.70 -27.06
N TYR A 77 -4.83 6.34 -25.98
CA TYR A 77 -4.78 5.76 -24.63
C TYR A 77 -5.60 4.47 -24.50
N GLU A 78 -6.83 4.46 -25.03
CA GLU A 78 -7.71 3.29 -25.01
C GLU A 78 -7.18 2.12 -25.87
N ALA A 79 -6.33 2.42 -26.86
CA ALA A 79 -5.67 1.40 -27.69
C ALA A 79 -4.51 0.69 -26.97
N ILE A 80 -4.00 1.24 -25.86
CA ILE A 80 -2.98 0.57 -25.05
C ILE A 80 -3.60 -0.67 -24.39
N PRO A 81 -3.04 -1.88 -24.63
CA PRO A 81 -3.55 -3.11 -24.03
C PRO A 81 -3.61 -3.04 -22.50
N GLU A 82 -4.60 -3.68 -21.87
CA GLU A 82 -4.71 -3.72 -20.40
C GLU A 82 -3.51 -4.38 -19.71
N THR A 83 -2.75 -5.23 -20.43
CA THR A 83 -1.49 -5.81 -19.95
C THR A 83 -0.32 -4.82 -19.96
N GLU A 84 -0.48 -3.66 -20.59
CA GLU A 84 0.55 -2.64 -20.78
C GLU A 84 0.26 -1.36 -19.99
N ARG A 85 -0.93 -1.24 -19.36
CA ARG A 85 -1.32 -0.11 -18.52
C ARG A 85 -1.98 -0.56 -17.21
N LEU A 86 -2.07 0.34 -16.24
CA LEU A 86 -2.86 0.11 -15.04
C LEU A 86 -4.35 0.22 -15.38
N THR A 87 -5.11 -0.66 -14.76
CA THR A 87 -6.56 -0.71 -14.87
C THR A 87 -7.19 -0.27 -13.55
N LYS A 88 -8.52 -0.13 -13.55
CA LYS A 88 -9.27 0.09 -12.30
C LYS A 88 -8.93 -0.94 -11.22
N ARG A 89 -8.68 -2.21 -11.60
CA ARG A 89 -8.40 -3.29 -10.65
C ARG A 89 -7.06 -3.11 -9.93
N ASP A 90 -6.11 -2.43 -10.57
CA ASP A 90 -4.79 -2.14 -10.01
C ASP A 90 -4.85 -0.98 -9.00
N ILE A 91 -5.81 -0.05 -9.17
CA ILE A 91 -5.96 1.17 -8.38
C ILE A 91 -7.06 1.06 -7.30
N GLU A 92 -8.01 0.15 -7.46
CA GLU A 92 -9.06 -0.14 -6.49
C GLU A 92 -8.52 -0.33 -5.06
N GLN A 93 -9.36 0.00 -4.06
CA GLN A 93 -8.95 0.16 -2.66
C GLN A 93 -8.19 -1.07 -2.12
N GLY A 94 -6.96 -0.83 -1.66
CA GLY A 94 -6.19 -1.80 -0.88
C GLY A 94 -6.79 -2.03 0.51
N THR A 95 -6.35 -3.09 1.18
CA THR A 95 -6.78 -3.46 2.55
C THR A 95 -5.92 -2.81 3.64
N THR A 96 -4.68 -2.48 3.31
CA THR A 96 -3.69 -1.85 4.18
C THR A 96 -2.84 -0.87 3.39
N THR A 97 -2.25 0.10 4.09
CA THR A 97 -1.28 1.05 3.52
C THR A 97 0.10 0.78 4.08
N ILE A 98 1.12 0.73 3.23
CA ILE A 98 2.53 0.64 3.65
C ILE A 98 3.24 1.90 3.16
N SER A 99 3.86 2.62 4.08
CA SER A 99 4.67 3.81 3.81
C SER A 99 6.14 3.52 4.09
N ASN A 100 6.97 3.55 3.05
CA ASN A 100 8.42 3.32 3.16
C ASN A 100 9.18 4.65 3.32
N LEU A 101 9.18 5.17 4.54
CA LEU A 101 9.86 6.43 4.89
C LEU A 101 11.39 6.32 4.76
N GLY A 102 11.95 5.15 5.07
CA GLY A 102 13.39 4.91 5.01
C GLY A 102 13.99 5.05 3.61
N SER A 103 13.18 4.87 2.55
CA SER A 103 13.61 5.11 1.18
C SER A 103 13.82 6.60 0.85
N LEU A 104 13.06 7.48 1.50
CA LEU A 104 13.07 8.93 1.26
C LEU A 104 14.06 9.64 2.19
N TYR A 105 14.11 9.24 3.47
CA TYR A 105 15.02 9.83 4.45
C TYR A 105 15.83 8.72 5.15
N ARG A 106 17.00 8.40 4.59
CA ARG A 106 17.85 7.28 5.02
C ARG A 106 18.56 7.54 6.34
N GLU A 107 18.77 8.80 6.69
CA GLU A 107 19.44 9.23 7.92
C GLU A 107 18.45 9.42 9.09
N GLN A 108 17.16 9.14 8.86
CA GLN A 108 16.12 9.24 9.87
C GLN A 108 16.47 8.37 11.09
N SER A 109 16.54 9.01 12.26
CA SER A 109 16.64 8.34 13.56
C SER A 109 15.27 8.24 14.21
N GLY A 110 14.98 7.12 14.88
CA GLY A 110 13.70 6.85 15.53
C GLY A 110 12.73 6.03 14.67
N ALA A 111 11.43 6.18 14.89
CA ALA A 111 10.38 5.46 14.15
C ALA A 111 9.31 6.43 13.63
N ALA A 112 8.51 5.98 12.66
CA ALA A 112 7.33 6.72 12.24
C ALA A 112 6.39 6.93 13.43
N ALA A 113 5.98 8.19 13.67
CA ALA A 113 5.10 8.54 14.77
C ALA A 113 3.70 8.98 14.31
N LEU A 114 3.55 9.34 13.03
CA LEU A 114 2.29 9.73 12.42
C LEU A 114 1.99 8.80 11.24
N LEU A 115 0.90 8.04 11.37
CA LEU A 115 0.34 7.21 10.30
C LEU A 115 -1.17 7.38 10.31
N GLU A 116 -1.74 7.69 9.15
CA GLU A 116 -3.18 7.82 8.95
C GLU A 116 -3.70 6.52 8.33
N ILE A 117 -4.75 5.95 8.93
CA ILE A 117 -5.48 4.84 8.32
C ILE A 117 -6.52 5.46 7.39
N ILE A 118 -6.39 5.21 6.08
CA ILE A 118 -7.31 5.76 5.07
C ILE A 118 -8.53 4.83 4.97
N PRO A 119 -9.74 5.24 5.42
CA PRO A 119 -10.90 4.38 5.36
C PRO A 119 -11.25 3.99 3.91
N PRO A 120 -11.69 2.74 3.66
CA PRO A 120 -12.16 1.74 4.61
C PRO A 120 -11.07 0.77 5.11
N GLN A 121 -9.79 1.08 4.93
CA GLN A 121 -8.71 0.27 5.49
C GLN A 121 -8.75 0.29 7.01
N VAL A 122 -8.14 -0.72 7.62
CA VAL A 122 -8.09 -0.87 9.08
C VAL A 122 -6.67 -0.95 9.63
N THR A 123 -5.65 -0.95 8.75
CA THR A 123 -4.24 -0.97 9.15
C THR A 123 -3.39 -0.07 8.25
N ALA A 124 -2.33 0.48 8.83
CA ALA A 124 -1.27 1.18 8.12
C ALA A 124 0.10 0.89 8.76
N PHE A 125 1.12 0.77 7.93
CA PHE A 125 2.49 0.44 8.32
C PHE A 125 3.45 1.55 7.90
N GLY A 126 4.34 1.95 8.80
CA GLY A 126 5.40 2.92 8.54
C GLY A 126 6.75 2.26 8.71
N VAL A 127 7.47 2.05 7.61
CA VAL A 127 8.82 1.45 7.59
C VAL A 127 9.85 2.57 7.57
N GLY A 128 10.60 2.72 8.66
CA GLY A 128 11.66 3.73 8.77
C GLY A 128 12.99 3.26 8.15
N ALA A 129 14.03 4.09 8.30
CA ALA A 129 15.37 3.73 7.86
C ALA A 129 16.01 2.69 8.80
N VAL A 130 16.81 1.78 8.25
CA VAL A 130 17.63 0.85 9.03
C VAL A 130 18.67 1.63 9.82
N GLN A 131 18.72 1.39 11.14
CA GLN A 131 19.58 2.12 12.08
C GLN A 131 20.53 1.18 12.82
N ASP A 132 21.75 1.64 13.12
CA ASP A 132 22.61 0.98 14.11
C ASP A 132 22.15 1.36 15.52
N LYS A 133 21.75 0.37 16.34
CA LYS A 133 21.34 0.57 17.72
C LYS A 133 22.09 -0.35 18.68
N PRO A 134 22.46 0.13 19.88
CA PRO A 134 22.95 -0.75 20.94
C PRO A 134 21.79 -1.62 21.44
N MET A 135 21.96 -2.93 21.38
CA MET A 135 20.97 -3.92 21.82
C MET A 135 21.59 -4.82 22.90
N VAL A 136 20.79 -5.19 23.88
CA VAL A 136 21.18 -6.20 24.88
C VAL A 136 20.96 -7.59 24.29
N ILE A 137 22.03 -8.38 24.21
CA ILE A 137 22.00 -9.75 23.71
C ILE A 137 22.18 -10.69 24.89
N THR A 138 21.40 -11.76 24.93
CA THR A 138 21.54 -12.82 25.96
C THR A 138 22.07 -14.08 25.28
N ASP A 139 23.17 -14.63 25.79
CA ASP A 139 23.76 -15.86 25.27
C ASP A 139 23.02 -17.12 25.78
N SER A 140 23.43 -18.31 25.31
CA SER A 140 22.84 -19.59 25.73
C SER A 140 23.03 -19.92 27.22
N PHE A 141 23.92 -19.22 27.91
CA PHE A 141 24.21 -19.38 29.33
C PHE A 141 23.52 -18.30 30.19
N GLY A 142 22.77 -17.38 29.56
CA GLY A 142 22.06 -16.30 30.24
C GLY A 142 22.91 -15.04 30.51
N ASN A 143 24.15 -14.96 30.02
CA ASN A 143 24.96 -13.75 30.16
C ASN A 143 24.48 -12.66 29.21
N LYS A 144 24.56 -11.41 29.65
CA LYS A 144 24.12 -10.24 28.87
C LYS A 144 25.30 -9.42 28.37
N SER A 145 25.34 -9.13 27.07
CA SER A 145 26.27 -8.18 26.42
C SER A 145 25.49 -7.04 25.77
N VAL A 146 26.14 -5.89 25.57
CA VAL A 146 25.60 -4.82 24.69
C VAL A 146 26.36 -4.90 23.38
N GLU A 147 25.64 -5.00 22.28
CA GLU A 147 26.23 -5.09 20.95
C GLU A 147 25.50 -4.18 19.97
N ALA A 148 26.23 -3.66 18.98
CA ALA A 148 25.62 -2.92 17.88
C ALA A 148 24.83 -3.88 16.97
N ARG A 149 23.60 -3.52 16.63
CA ARG A 149 22.71 -4.26 15.72
C ARG A 149 22.03 -3.34 14.74
N LYS A 150 21.77 -3.85 13.54
CA LYS A 150 20.88 -3.22 12.57
C LYS A 150 19.44 -3.43 13.03
N VAL A 151 18.68 -2.35 13.18
CA VAL A 151 17.27 -2.37 13.58
C VAL A 151 16.45 -1.65 12.52
N LEU A 152 15.42 -2.32 12.00
CA LEU A 152 14.42 -1.73 11.13
C LEU A 152 13.20 -1.32 11.97
N PRO A 153 12.98 -0.02 12.22
CA PRO A 153 11.79 0.42 12.94
C PRO A 153 10.55 0.32 12.05
N ILE A 154 9.55 -0.43 12.52
CA ILE A 154 8.24 -0.54 11.88
C ILE A 154 7.20 -0.02 12.86
N CYS A 155 6.45 1.01 12.45
CA CYS A 155 5.27 1.47 13.16
C CYS A 155 4.04 0.79 12.56
N ILE A 156 3.14 0.30 13.41
CA ILE A 156 1.90 -0.36 13.01
C ILE A 156 0.75 0.41 13.65
N ALA A 157 -0.06 1.06 12.80
CA ALA A 157 -1.33 1.66 13.19
C ALA A 157 -2.45 0.71 12.80
N PHE A 158 -3.39 0.45 13.72
CA PHE A 158 -4.59 -0.33 13.43
C PHE A 158 -5.81 0.32 14.07
N ASP A 159 -6.96 0.18 13.41
CA ASP A 159 -8.23 0.68 13.91
C ASP A 159 -8.76 -0.26 15.01
N HIS A 160 -8.67 0.20 16.27
CA HIS A 160 -9.04 -0.61 17.42
C HIS A 160 -10.55 -0.92 17.52
N ARG A 161 -11.37 -0.30 16.65
CA ARG A 161 -12.79 -0.65 16.49
C ARG A 161 -12.99 -1.93 15.68
N ALA A 162 -12.00 -2.27 14.84
CA ALA A 162 -12.04 -3.41 13.94
C ALA A 162 -11.16 -4.57 14.41
N LEU A 163 -10.03 -4.29 15.07
CA LEU A 163 -9.04 -5.26 15.52
C LEU A 163 -8.65 -4.99 16.97
N ASP A 164 -8.28 -6.03 17.72
CA ASP A 164 -7.61 -5.89 19.00
C ASP A 164 -6.14 -6.33 18.95
N PHE A 165 -5.38 -6.14 20.03
CA PHE A 165 -3.97 -6.53 20.04
C PHE A 165 -3.79 -8.06 19.95
N GLY A 166 -4.77 -8.85 20.40
CA GLY A 166 -4.77 -10.31 20.27
C GLY A 166 -4.81 -10.74 18.80
N ASP A 167 -5.55 -10.03 17.95
CA ASP A 167 -5.58 -10.25 16.50
C ASP A 167 -4.24 -9.91 15.82
N ILE A 168 -3.49 -8.95 16.37
CA ILE A 168 -2.20 -8.47 15.82
C ILE A 168 -1.03 -9.37 16.23
N VAL A 169 -1.07 -9.99 17.41
CA VAL A 169 0.04 -10.82 17.92
C VAL A 169 0.48 -11.94 16.95
N PRO A 170 -0.43 -12.73 16.33
CA PRO A 170 -0.02 -13.73 15.34
C PRO A 170 0.75 -13.14 14.16
N PHE A 171 0.35 -11.96 13.68
CA PHE A 171 1.05 -11.24 12.62
C PHE A 171 2.46 -10.82 13.06
N LEU A 172 2.61 -10.28 14.28
CA LEU A 172 3.92 -9.90 14.83
C LEU A 172 4.84 -11.11 14.95
N LYS A 173 4.36 -12.22 15.51
CA LYS A 173 5.13 -13.47 15.62
C LYS A 173 5.56 -14.00 14.25
N ARG A 174 4.70 -13.86 13.23
CA ARG A 174 5.06 -14.24 11.86
C ARG A 174 6.13 -13.33 11.28
N LEU A 175 6.09 -12.02 11.56
CA LEU A 175 7.18 -11.12 11.18
C LEU A 175 8.49 -11.50 11.88
N ASP A 176 8.46 -11.77 13.18
CA ASP A 176 9.64 -12.19 13.94
C ASP A 176 10.27 -13.45 13.32
N ASP A 177 9.45 -14.47 13.03
CA ASP A 177 9.90 -15.70 12.37
C ASP A 177 10.50 -15.44 10.97
N ILE A 178 9.91 -14.54 10.17
CA ILE A 178 10.47 -14.15 8.86
C ILE A 178 11.83 -13.45 9.03
N PHE A 179 11.98 -12.55 10.00
CA PHE A 179 13.24 -11.85 10.24
C PHE A 179 14.33 -12.76 10.82
N GLU A 180 13.97 -13.72 11.66
CA GLU A 180 14.89 -14.75 12.18
C GLU A 180 15.27 -15.76 11.09
N ASN A 181 14.33 -16.11 10.21
CA ASN A 181 14.48 -17.11 9.16
C ASN A 181 14.12 -16.57 7.76
N PRO A 182 14.93 -15.67 7.16
CA PRO A 182 14.59 -15.03 5.88
C PRO A 182 14.40 -15.99 4.71
N LYS A 183 14.92 -17.22 4.80
CA LYS A 183 14.74 -18.24 3.74
C LYS A 183 13.28 -18.59 3.49
N VAL A 184 12.40 -18.43 4.48
CA VAL A 184 10.98 -18.81 4.39
C VAL A 184 10.23 -17.97 3.35
N ILE A 185 10.72 -16.79 2.97
CA ILE A 185 10.08 -15.95 1.93
C ILE A 185 10.65 -16.16 0.52
N HIS A 186 11.71 -16.96 0.38
CA HIS A 186 12.31 -17.31 -0.92
C HIS A 186 11.85 -18.68 -1.46
N THR A 187 11.20 -19.50 -0.63
CA THR A 187 10.62 -20.81 -0.96
C THR A 187 9.11 -20.73 -1.05
#